data_AF-A0A966RWF9-F1
#
_entry.id   AF-A0A966RWF9-F1
#
_cell.length_a   1.000
_cell.length_b   1.000
_cell.length_c   1.000
_cell.angle_alpha   90.00
_cell.angle_beta   90.00
_cell.angle_gamma   90.00
#
_symmetry.space_group_name_H-M   'P 1'
#
loop_
_entity.id
_entity.type
_entity.pdbx_description
1 polymer ?
#
loop_
_entity_poly.entity_id
_entity_poly.type
_entity_poly.pdbx_seq_one_letter_code
_entity_poly.pdbx_strand_id
1 'polypeptide(L)'
;MSQSKDDLDLAEGSSQLAIRLAAVVLSLLIGALVACAAVAFFKIVGFANSFWALPLPTEFSALTWDYSPQVGVALLVSSLIAGRILKLLENGRPHGPADLIHFAQHDKPADLRSGFLSSFLALNNLSGGASVGMFGPLVHFGGCLSAWLQRSSTRLPRDVVLGSGAGAAIAAVFSAPIGAAVFAHEAIIRRFGAFGPGPVLACTFASYWVSTQLLGDHRFFKVMDAPALDAHNMIIALVLGIASGLISMLYIYAVTEAPKLAKASGIPLQWRPLLPAAILFVISPLLPHLLGAGLGSIGMAMTGKLALSLLIVLLFAKIVMTTLCLGFGYFGGVFAPA
;
A
#
# COMPACT_ATOMS: atom_id res chain seq x y z
N MET A 1 -42.79 -38.46 13.70
CA MET A 1 -41.97 -38.10 12.52
C MET A 1 -41.65 -36.61 12.39
N SER A 2 -42.28 -35.67 13.13
CA SER A 2 -41.91 -34.24 13.07
C SER A 2 -40.76 -33.84 14.01
N GLN A 3 -40.63 -34.45 15.20
CA GLN A 3 -39.52 -34.18 16.13
C GLN A 3 -38.13 -34.45 15.52
N SER A 4 -38.03 -35.42 14.60
CA SER A 4 -36.76 -35.75 13.95
C SER A 4 -36.27 -34.69 12.96
N LYS A 5 -37.14 -33.85 12.39
CA LYS A 5 -36.74 -32.79 11.45
C LYS A 5 -36.27 -31.54 12.20
N ASP A 6 -36.99 -31.13 13.24
CA ASP A 6 -36.60 -29.98 14.06
C ASP A 6 -35.26 -30.23 14.78
N ASP A 7 -35.00 -31.45 15.26
CA ASP A 7 -33.72 -31.81 15.87
C ASP A 7 -32.56 -31.86 14.84
N LEU A 8 -32.83 -32.24 13.58
CA LEU A 8 -31.86 -32.21 12.49
C LEU A 8 -31.55 -30.76 12.06
N ASP A 9 -32.57 -29.90 11.96
CA ASP A 9 -32.40 -28.48 11.59
C ASP A 9 -31.67 -27.70 12.71
N LEU A 10 -31.91 -28.02 13.98
CA LEU A 10 -31.17 -27.47 15.13
C LEU A 10 -29.71 -27.97 15.19
N ALA A 11 -29.47 -29.23 14.85
CA ALA A 11 -28.12 -29.79 14.76
C ALA A 11 -27.32 -29.19 13.58
N GLU A 12 -27.95 -29.00 12.41
CA GLU A 12 -27.33 -28.30 11.28
C GLU A 12 -27.07 -26.82 11.60
N GLY A 13 -28.01 -26.14 12.26
CA GLY A 13 -27.86 -24.74 12.69
C GLY A 13 -26.71 -24.54 13.69
N SER A 14 -26.58 -25.43 14.68
CA SER A 14 -25.49 -25.37 15.68
C SER A 14 -24.11 -25.66 15.07
N SER A 15 -24.04 -26.62 14.12
CA SER A 15 -22.83 -26.91 13.35
C SER A 15 -22.39 -25.72 12.49
N GLN A 16 -23.32 -25.07 11.79
CA GLN A 16 -23.04 -23.86 11.00
C GLN A 16 -22.58 -22.69 11.88
N LEU A 17 -23.19 -22.49 13.04
CA LEU A 17 -22.79 -21.44 13.99
C LEU A 17 -21.35 -21.68 14.51
N ALA A 18 -21.01 -22.91 14.88
CA ALA A 18 -19.68 -23.26 15.34
C ALA A 18 -18.61 -22.99 14.27
N ILE A 19 -18.88 -23.33 13.01
CA ILE A 19 -17.99 -23.05 11.87
C ILE A 19 -17.79 -21.53 11.71
N ARG A 20 -18.87 -20.73 11.76
CA ARG A 20 -18.80 -19.27 11.63
C ARG A 20 -18.03 -18.63 12.77
N LEU A 21 -18.28 -19.05 14.02
CA LEU A 21 -17.54 -18.56 15.19
C LEU A 21 -16.06 -18.90 15.10
N ALA A 22 -15.73 -20.15 14.74
CA ALA A 22 -14.35 -20.57 14.54
C ALA A 22 -13.63 -19.76 13.45
N ALA A 23 -14.34 -19.44 12.35
CA ALA A 23 -13.82 -18.60 11.28
C ALA A 23 -13.54 -17.15 11.73
N VAL A 24 -14.42 -16.58 12.57
CA VAL A 24 -14.21 -15.26 13.18
C VAL A 24 -13.00 -15.29 14.12
N VAL A 25 -12.88 -16.27 15.00
CA VAL A 25 -11.74 -16.40 15.92
C VAL A 25 -10.42 -16.53 15.15
N LEU A 26 -10.40 -17.36 14.11
CA LEU A 26 -9.23 -17.48 13.23
C LEU A 26 -8.88 -16.13 12.56
N SER A 27 -9.89 -15.39 12.12
CA SER A 27 -9.70 -14.07 11.49
C SER A 27 -9.16 -13.02 12.45
N LEU A 28 -9.58 -13.04 13.73
CA LEU A 28 -9.01 -12.19 14.77
C LEU A 28 -7.51 -12.46 14.96
N LEU A 29 -7.12 -13.74 15.01
CA LEU A 29 -5.70 -14.14 15.16
C LEU A 29 -4.87 -13.74 13.92
N ILE A 30 -5.39 -13.99 12.72
CA ILE A 30 -4.73 -13.55 11.48
C ILE A 30 -4.57 -12.03 11.47
N GLY A 31 -5.62 -11.29 11.82
CA GLY A 31 -5.58 -9.83 11.90
C GLY A 31 -4.49 -9.33 12.85
N ALA A 32 -4.39 -9.92 14.04
CA ALA A 32 -3.35 -9.57 15.02
C ALA A 32 -1.93 -9.84 14.50
N LEU A 33 -1.70 -11.00 13.87
CA LEU A 33 -0.39 -11.37 13.33
C LEU A 33 0.01 -10.51 12.13
N VAL A 34 -0.94 -10.23 11.23
CA VAL A 34 -0.73 -9.32 10.10
C VAL A 34 -0.43 -7.91 10.58
N ALA A 35 -1.11 -7.43 11.63
CA ALA A 35 -0.83 -6.12 12.22
C ALA A 35 0.62 -6.03 12.73
N CYS A 36 1.09 -7.00 13.49
CA CYS A 36 2.47 -7.01 13.98
C CYS A 36 3.48 -6.92 12.82
N ALA A 37 3.25 -7.67 11.74
CA ALA A 37 4.13 -7.67 10.59
C ALA A 37 4.06 -6.37 9.76
N ALA A 38 2.85 -5.83 9.56
CA ALA A 38 2.63 -4.56 8.84
C ALA A 38 3.20 -3.37 9.63
N VAL A 39 3.04 -3.35 10.96
CA VAL A 39 3.62 -2.35 11.85
C VAL A 39 5.14 -2.45 11.85
N ALA A 40 5.71 -3.66 11.86
CA ALA A 40 7.16 -3.85 11.74
C ALA A 40 7.67 -3.29 10.41
N PHE A 41 7.02 -3.62 9.29
CA PHE A 41 7.34 -3.05 7.97
C PHE A 41 7.31 -1.52 8.00
N PHE A 42 6.24 -0.93 8.56
CA PHE A 42 6.08 0.52 8.67
C PHE A 42 7.19 1.17 9.52
N LYS A 43 7.50 0.60 10.69
CA LYS A 43 8.57 1.11 11.58
C LYS A 43 9.96 0.98 10.96
N ILE A 44 10.25 -0.10 10.23
CA ILE A 44 11.53 -0.29 9.55
C ILE A 44 11.73 0.79 8.49
N VAL A 45 10.70 1.06 7.67
CA VAL A 45 10.76 2.15 6.67
C VAL A 45 10.93 3.49 7.36
N GLY A 46 10.17 3.79 8.40
CA GLY A 46 10.29 5.04 9.16
C GLY A 46 11.68 5.25 9.77
N PHE A 47 12.24 4.19 10.36
CA PHE A 47 13.59 4.21 10.93
C PHE A 47 14.65 4.43 9.85
N ALA A 48 14.56 3.73 8.71
CA ALA A 48 15.48 3.94 7.60
C ALA A 48 15.41 5.38 7.06
N ASN A 49 14.19 5.92 6.92
CA ASN A 49 13.97 7.28 6.45
C ASN A 49 14.58 8.32 7.40
N SER A 50 14.65 8.08 8.71
CA SER A 50 15.28 9.04 9.64
C SER A 50 16.78 9.26 9.41
N PHE A 51 17.47 8.38 8.67
CA PHE A 51 18.89 8.56 8.36
C PHE A 51 19.16 9.50 7.18
N TRP A 52 18.19 9.67 6.26
CA TRP A 52 18.39 10.44 5.04
C TRP A 52 17.32 11.51 4.79
N ALA A 53 16.21 11.51 5.54
CA ALA A 53 15.12 12.45 5.33
C ALA A 53 15.61 13.90 5.44
N LEU A 54 15.27 14.69 4.42
CA LEU A 54 15.58 16.11 4.35
C LEU A 54 14.41 16.95 4.88
N PRO A 55 14.67 18.17 5.39
CA PRO A 55 13.63 19.15 5.65
C PRO A 55 12.80 19.39 4.39
N LEU A 56 11.50 19.59 4.57
CA LEU A 56 10.57 19.84 3.46
C LEU A 56 10.26 21.34 3.38
N PRO A 57 10.85 22.09 2.42
CA PRO A 57 10.61 23.52 2.28
C PRO A 57 9.16 23.82 1.86
N THR A 58 8.60 24.92 2.36
CA THR A 58 7.20 25.29 2.10
C THR A 58 7.01 26.16 0.86
N GLU A 59 8.09 26.76 0.37
CA GLU A 59 8.12 27.72 -0.74
C GLU A 59 9.37 27.53 -1.59
N PHE A 60 9.36 28.04 -2.82
CA PHE A 60 10.52 27.97 -3.73
C PHE A 60 11.74 28.77 -3.26
N SER A 61 11.52 29.82 -2.47
CA SER A 61 12.59 30.65 -1.90
C SER A 61 13.46 29.89 -0.89
N ALA A 62 12.92 28.84 -0.28
CA ALA A 62 13.60 28.02 0.73
C ALA A 62 14.34 26.81 0.12
N LEU A 63 14.43 26.70 -1.20
CA LEU A 63 15.15 25.63 -1.87
C LEU A 63 16.67 25.84 -1.77
N THR A 64 17.40 24.78 -1.44
CA THR A 64 18.86 24.79 -1.37
C THR A 64 19.47 23.88 -2.43
N TRP A 65 20.77 24.05 -2.68
CA TRP A 65 21.56 23.20 -3.59
C TRP A 65 22.49 22.26 -2.83
N ASP A 66 22.19 21.99 -1.55
CA ASP A 66 23.04 21.19 -0.68
C ASP A 66 22.74 19.70 -0.85
N TYR A 67 23.67 19.00 -1.48
CA TYR A 67 23.59 17.55 -1.65
C TYR A 67 23.93 16.82 -0.34
N SER A 68 22.99 16.02 0.16
CA SER A 68 23.21 15.13 1.31
C SER A 68 23.87 13.82 0.87
N PRO A 69 25.07 13.47 1.38
CA PRO A 69 25.69 12.18 1.12
C PRO A 69 24.83 11.00 1.57
N GLN A 70 24.06 11.16 2.65
CA GLN A 70 23.18 10.13 3.19
C GLN A 70 22.08 9.75 2.19
N VAL A 71 21.47 10.73 1.52
CA VAL A 71 20.48 10.49 0.46
C VAL A 71 21.11 9.74 -0.71
N GLY A 72 22.31 10.15 -1.14
CA GLY A 72 23.04 9.48 -2.22
C GLY A 72 23.35 8.02 -1.91
N VAL A 73 23.86 7.75 -0.70
CA VAL A 73 24.14 6.38 -0.24
C VAL A 73 22.86 5.54 -0.13
N ALA A 74 21.79 6.10 0.44
CA ALA A 74 20.52 5.39 0.59
C ALA A 74 19.94 4.96 -0.77
N LEU A 75 19.89 5.89 -1.74
CA LEU A 75 19.40 5.63 -3.10
C LEU A 75 20.28 4.64 -3.85
N LEU A 76 21.61 4.78 -3.74
CA LEU A 76 22.57 3.87 -4.39
C LEU A 76 22.47 2.45 -3.83
N VAL A 77 22.52 2.28 -2.51
CA VAL A 77 22.42 0.96 -1.88
C VAL A 77 21.08 0.31 -2.20
N SER A 78 20.00 1.08 -2.09
CA SER A 78 18.66 0.58 -2.39
C SER A 78 18.51 0.13 -3.85
N SER A 79 19.02 0.91 -4.82
CA SER A 79 18.95 0.56 -6.25
C SER A 79 19.80 -0.68 -6.59
N LEU A 80 20.97 -0.85 -5.98
CA LEU A 80 21.81 -2.04 -6.16
C LEU A 80 21.13 -3.30 -5.60
N ILE A 81 20.56 -3.22 -4.39
CA ILE A 81 19.80 -4.32 -3.78
C ILE A 81 18.56 -4.64 -4.64
N ALA A 82 17.85 -3.61 -5.12
CA ALA A 82 16.70 -3.77 -5.99
C ALA A 82 17.04 -4.54 -7.27
N GLY A 83 18.12 -4.14 -7.94
CA GLY A 83 18.62 -4.82 -9.14
C GLY A 83 18.96 -6.30 -8.93
N ARG A 84 19.47 -6.66 -7.74
CA ARG A 84 19.75 -8.06 -7.37
C ARG A 84 18.47 -8.83 -7.11
N ILE A 85 17.52 -8.27 -6.38
CA ILE A 85 16.24 -8.94 -6.09
C ILE A 85 15.44 -9.15 -7.38
N LEU A 86 15.44 -8.18 -8.30
CA LEU A 86 14.78 -8.33 -9.60
C LEU A 86 15.29 -9.55 -10.39
N LYS A 87 16.58 -9.89 -10.28
CA LYS A 87 17.12 -11.10 -10.94
C LYS A 87 16.64 -12.41 -10.31
N LEU A 88 16.22 -12.37 -9.05
CA LEU A 88 15.72 -13.54 -8.32
C LEU A 88 14.22 -13.79 -8.58
N LEU A 89 13.50 -12.78 -9.08
CA LEU A 89 12.10 -12.87 -9.46
C LEU A 89 11.94 -13.45 -10.87
N GLU A 90 10.91 -14.28 -11.05
CA GLU A 90 10.55 -14.81 -12.36
C GLU A 90 10.22 -13.66 -13.32
N ASN A 91 10.83 -13.67 -14.51
CA ASN A 91 10.70 -12.63 -15.52
C ASN A 91 11.09 -11.21 -15.05
N GLY A 92 11.72 -11.07 -13.89
CA GLY A 92 12.08 -9.77 -13.33
C GLY A 92 10.90 -8.89 -12.92
N ARG A 93 9.72 -9.49 -12.69
CA ARG A 93 8.49 -8.75 -12.36
C ARG A 93 8.08 -9.01 -10.90
N PRO A 94 8.08 -7.99 -10.03
CA PRO A 94 7.55 -8.13 -8.67
C PRO A 94 6.02 -8.30 -8.68
N HIS A 95 5.52 -9.04 -7.71
CA HIS A 95 4.09 -9.27 -7.48
C HIS A 95 3.50 -8.21 -6.53
N GLY A 96 2.29 -7.75 -6.84
CA GLY A 96 1.59 -6.72 -6.09
C GLY A 96 0.08 -6.97 -5.94
N PRO A 97 -0.72 -5.94 -5.63
CA PRO A 97 -2.16 -6.08 -5.43
C PRO A 97 -2.89 -6.74 -6.62
N ALA A 98 -2.47 -6.47 -7.85
CA ALA A 98 -3.07 -7.08 -9.04
C ALA A 98 -2.93 -8.61 -9.05
N ASP A 99 -1.77 -9.12 -8.62
CA ASP A 99 -1.54 -10.56 -8.50
C ASP A 99 -2.40 -11.16 -7.38
N LEU A 100 -2.52 -10.45 -6.25
CA LEU A 100 -3.42 -10.87 -5.16
C LEU A 100 -4.87 -10.98 -5.62
N ILE A 101 -5.36 -9.98 -6.36
CA ILE A 101 -6.70 -9.98 -6.93
C ILE A 101 -6.86 -11.15 -7.89
N HIS A 102 -5.88 -11.39 -8.78
CA HIS A 102 -5.93 -12.53 -9.70
C HIS A 102 -5.99 -13.87 -8.95
N PHE A 103 -5.21 -14.06 -7.87
CA PHE A 103 -5.26 -15.27 -7.05
C PHE A 103 -6.61 -15.46 -6.36
N ALA A 104 -7.17 -14.39 -5.77
CA ALA A 104 -8.48 -14.42 -5.12
C ALA A 104 -9.61 -14.74 -6.11
N GLN A 105 -9.60 -14.11 -7.29
CA GLN A 105 -10.69 -14.25 -8.28
C GLN A 105 -10.68 -15.56 -9.06
N HIS A 106 -9.52 -16.21 -9.20
CA HIS A 106 -9.37 -17.48 -9.91
C HIS A 106 -9.17 -18.69 -8.98
N ASP A 107 -9.38 -18.51 -7.67
CA ASP A 107 -9.16 -19.53 -6.63
C ASP A 107 -7.76 -20.21 -6.69
N LYS A 108 -6.76 -19.46 -7.16
CA LYS A 108 -5.38 -19.94 -7.27
C LYS A 108 -4.64 -19.72 -5.95
N PRO A 109 -3.77 -20.65 -5.53
CA PRO A 109 -2.93 -20.42 -4.36
C PRO A 109 -1.99 -19.24 -4.61
N ALA A 110 -1.80 -18.40 -3.58
CA ALA A 110 -0.87 -17.29 -3.67
C ALA A 110 0.58 -17.80 -3.81
N ASP A 111 1.33 -17.19 -4.73
CA ASP A 111 2.77 -17.43 -4.83
C ASP A 111 3.50 -16.72 -3.69
N LEU A 112 3.71 -17.45 -2.60
CA LEU A 112 4.33 -16.92 -1.39
C LEU A 112 5.81 -16.54 -1.59
N ARG A 113 6.53 -17.23 -2.47
CA ARG A 113 7.96 -16.97 -2.67
C ARG A 113 8.17 -15.63 -3.34
N SER A 114 7.52 -15.43 -4.49
CA SER A 114 7.54 -14.13 -5.19
C SER A 114 6.84 -13.06 -4.36
N GLY A 115 5.82 -13.46 -3.60
CA GLY A 115 5.14 -12.69 -2.56
C GLY A 115 6.10 -11.96 -1.62
N PHE A 116 6.77 -12.74 -0.77
CA PHE A 116 7.68 -12.22 0.24
C PHE A 116 8.90 -11.52 -0.37
N LEU A 117 9.41 -12.01 -1.51
CA LEU A 117 10.53 -11.37 -2.19
C LEU A 117 10.16 -9.98 -2.74
N SER A 118 8.94 -9.82 -3.26
CA SER A 118 8.42 -8.52 -3.72
C SER A 118 8.16 -7.57 -2.55
N SER A 119 7.64 -8.08 -1.42
CA SER A 119 7.50 -7.28 -0.20
C SER A 119 8.86 -6.82 0.34
N PHE A 120 9.88 -7.66 0.32
CA PHE A 120 11.24 -7.28 0.72
C PHE A 120 11.85 -6.25 -0.24
N LEU A 121 11.62 -6.40 -1.55
CA LEU A 121 12.01 -5.40 -2.54
C LEU A 121 11.35 -4.05 -2.24
N ALA A 122 10.04 -4.02 -1.98
CA ALA A 122 9.34 -2.79 -1.62
C ALA A 122 9.87 -2.16 -0.33
N LEU A 123 10.11 -2.97 0.71
CA LEU A 123 10.72 -2.53 1.97
C LEU A 123 12.06 -1.81 1.69
N ASN A 124 12.95 -2.44 0.93
CA ASN A 124 14.25 -1.87 0.56
C ASN A 124 14.11 -0.56 -0.23
N ASN A 125 13.17 -0.49 -1.17
CA ASN A 125 13.00 0.69 -2.02
C ASN A 125 12.43 1.88 -1.25
N LEU A 126 11.44 1.63 -0.39
CA LEU A 126 10.85 2.63 0.49
C LEU A 126 11.87 3.15 1.50
N SER A 127 12.61 2.24 2.14
CA SER A 127 13.70 2.57 3.07
C SER A 127 14.85 3.34 2.41
N GLY A 128 15.04 3.17 1.10
CA GLY A 128 16.06 3.84 0.31
C GLY A 128 15.68 5.20 -0.27
N GLY A 129 14.45 5.66 -0.05
CA GLY A 129 13.97 6.95 -0.54
C GLY A 129 13.41 6.95 -1.96
N ALA A 130 13.13 5.79 -2.55
CA ALA A 130 12.45 5.71 -3.83
C ALA A 130 11.07 6.41 -3.77
N SER A 131 10.71 7.14 -4.84
CA SER A 131 9.41 7.82 -4.95
C SER A 131 8.28 6.84 -5.23
N VAL A 132 7.96 5.98 -4.27
CA VAL A 132 6.90 4.96 -4.38
C VAL A 132 6.09 4.90 -3.09
N GLY A 133 4.86 4.40 -3.18
CA GLY A 133 3.98 4.20 -2.04
C GLY A 133 4.22 2.87 -1.33
N MET A 134 3.76 2.77 -0.08
CA MET A 134 3.88 1.54 0.72
C MET A 134 2.66 0.65 0.72
N PHE A 135 1.48 1.23 0.42
CA PHE A 135 0.20 0.57 0.65
C PHE A 135 -0.04 -0.63 -0.28
N GLY A 136 0.32 -0.54 -1.56
CA GLY A 136 0.21 -1.67 -2.49
C GLY A 136 1.01 -2.90 -2.03
N PRO A 137 2.33 -2.76 -1.75
CA PRO A 137 3.14 -3.84 -1.20
C PRO A 137 2.64 -4.39 0.13
N LEU A 138 2.14 -3.54 1.03
CA LEU A 138 1.56 -3.97 2.31
C LEU A 138 0.28 -4.79 2.12
N VAL A 139 -0.61 -4.38 1.22
CA VAL A 139 -1.81 -5.14 0.84
C VAL A 139 -1.45 -6.53 0.36
N HIS A 140 -0.51 -6.61 -0.59
CA HIS A 140 -0.05 -7.89 -1.12
C HIS A 140 0.64 -8.73 -0.05
N PHE A 141 1.51 -8.12 0.77
CA PHE A 141 2.18 -8.77 1.88
C PHE A 141 1.21 -9.37 2.89
N GLY A 142 0.19 -8.61 3.31
CA GLY A 142 -0.86 -9.09 4.23
C GLY A 142 -1.66 -10.25 3.64
N GLY A 143 -1.97 -10.19 2.34
CA GLY A 143 -2.58 -11.29 1.61
C GLY A 143 -1.72 -12.55 1.59
N CYS A 144 -0.43 -12.45 1.25
CA CYS A 144 0.50 -13.58 1.28
C CYS A 144 0.70 -14.13 2.71
N LEU A 145 0.82 -13.26 3.71
CA LEU A 145 1.03 -13.66 5.09
C LEU A 145 -0.19 -14.40 5.65
N SER A 146 -1.41 -13.91 5.39
CA SER A 146 -2.64 -14.60 5.78
C SER A 146 -2.79 -15.96 5.09
N ALA A 147 -2.46 -16.07 3.79
CA ALA A 147 -2.44 -17.35 3.09
C ALA A 147 -1.39 -18.33 3.65
N TRP A 148 -0.24 -17.83 4.08
CA TRP A 148 0.78 -18.63 4.76
C TRP A 148 0.30 -19.12 6.13
N LEU A 149 -0.26 -18.23 6.95
CA LEU A 149 -0.80 -18.54 8.28
C LEU A 149 -1.95 -19.55 8.23
N GLN A 150 -2.74 -19.52 7.16
CA GLN A 150 -3.89 -20.38 7.02
C GLN A 150 -3.56 -21.78 6.45
N ARG A 151 -2.34 -22.07 5.97
CA ARG A 151 -2.03 -23.36 5.32
C ARG A 151 -2.49 -24.62 6.08
N SER A 152 -2.59 -24.55 7.40
CA SER A 152 -3.02 -25.65 8.27
C SER A 152 -4.53 -25.70 8.58
N SER A 153 -5.35 -24.78 8.05
CA SER A 153 -6.80 -24.69 8.34
C SER A 153 -7.62 -24.34 7.10
N THR A 154 -8.56 -25.18 6.71
CA THR A 154 -9.42 -24.99 5.51
C THR A 154 -10.75 -24.29 5.81
N ARG A 155 -10.85 -23.56 6.92
CA ARG A 155 -12.13 -23.05 7.45
C ARG A 155 -12.69 -21.82 6.73
N LEU A 156 -11.90 -21.13 5.91
CA LEU A 156 -12.34 -19.96 5.15
C LEU A 156 -12.04 -20.15 3.66
N PRO A 157 -12.89 -19.59 2.78
CA PRO A 157 -12.57 -19.44 1.36
C PRO A 157 -11.26 -18.66 1.14
N ARG A 158 -10.51 -19.03 0.10
CA ARG A 158 -9.19 -18.43 -0.18
C ARG A 158 -9.26 -16.94 -0.46
N ASP A 159 -10.25 -16.51 -1.24
CA ASP A 159 -10.50 -15.09 -1.53
C ASP A 159 -10.76 -14.28 -0.27
N VAL A 160 -11.58 -14.82 0.65
CA VAL A 160 -11.86 -14.20 1.95
C VAL A 160 -10.58 -14.05 2.77
N VAL A 161 -9.65 -14.98 2.67
CA VAL A 161 -8.41 -14.98 3.47
C VAL A 161 -7.41 -14.00 2.91
N LEU A 162 -7.18 -14.05 1.60
CA LEU A 162 -6.35 -13.07 0.90
C LEU A 162 -6.89 -11.64 1.12
N GLY A 163 -8.20 -11.45 1.00
CA GLY A 163 -8.87 -10.18 1.27
C GLY A 163 -8.78 -9.74 2.73
N SER A 164 -8.98 -10.66 3.69
CA SER A 164 -8.88 -10.36 5.12
C SER A 164 -7.47 -9.95 5.52
N GLY A 165 -6.43 -10.62 5.01
CA GLY A 165 -5.04 -10.26 5.27
C GLY A 165 -4.64 -8.93 4.62
N ALA A 166 -5.07 -8.70 3.38
CA ALA A 166 -4.88 -7.41 2.71
C ALA A 166 -5.56 -6.26 3.45
N GLY A 167 -6.83 -6.43 3.82
CA GLY A 167 -7.58 -5.47 4.62
C GLY A 167 -6.92 -5.24 5.98
N ALA A 168 -6.48 -6.30 6.66
CA ALA A 168 -5.77 -6.16 7.93
C ALA A 168 -4.50 -5.32 7.80
N ALA A 169 -3.69 -5.51 6.75
CA ALA A 169 -2.50 -4.70 6.52
C ALA A 169 -2.82 -3.21 6.29
N ILE A 170 -3.91 -2.90 5.57
CA ILE A 170 -4.40 -1.52 5.43
C ILE A 170 -4.86 -0.98 6.78
N ALA A 171 -5.70 -1.72 7.51
CA ALA A 171 -6.25 -1.30 8.78
C ALA A 171 -5.16 -1.00 9.82
N ALA A 172 -4.10 -1.83 9.85
CA ALA A 172 -2.96 -1.66 10.74
C ALA A 172 -2.20 -0.36 10.52
N VAL A 173 -2.07 0.10 9.27
CA VAL A 173 -1.22 1.24 8.93
C VAL A 173 -2.04 2.53 8.76
N PHE A 174 -3.25 2.45 8.22
CA PHE A 174 -4.11 3.63 7.98
C PHE A 174 -5.01 4.02 9.15
N SER A 175 -5.07 3.22 10.22
CA SER A 175 -6.06 3.43 11.29
C SER A 175 -7.51 3.48 10.78
N ALA A 176 -7.83 2.74 9.72
CA ALA A 176 -9.13 2.81 9.02
C ALA A 176 -9.76 1.42 8.79
N PRO A 177 -10.23 0.72 9.85
CA PRO A 177 -10.68 -0.67 9.76
C PRO A 177 -11.93 -0.86 8.87
N ILE A 178 -12.85 0.10 8.85
CA ILE A 178 -14.06 0.05 8.01
C ILE A 178 -13.69 0.23 6.53
N GLY A 179 -12.92 1.27 6.20
CA GLY A 179 -12.47 1.50 4.82
C GLY A 179 -11.63 0.34 4.28
N ALA A 180 -10.80 -0.27 5.13
CA ALA A 180 -10.04 -1.47 4.78
C ALA A 180 -10.93 -2.69 4.47
N ALA A 181 -12.02 -2.88 5.23
CA ALA A 181 -12.97 -3.97 4.98
C ALA A 181 -13.77 -3.76 3.68
N VAL A 182 -14.19 -2.51 3.42
CA VAL A 182 -14.84 -2.13 2.15
C VAL A 182 -13.89 -2.39 0.98
N PHE A 183 -12.65 -1.92 1.07
CA PHE A 183 -11.62 -2.17 0.05
C PHE A 183 -11.41 -3.67 -0.20
N ALA A 184 -11.32 -4.49 0.86
CA ALA A 184 -11.14 -5.93 0.70
C ALA A 184 -12.33 -6.58 -0.05
N HIS A 185 -13.56 -6.18 0.27
CA HIS A 185 -14.75 -6.70 -0.41
C HIS A 185 -14.89 -6.21 -1.85
N GLU A 186 -14.61 -4.94 -2.10
CA GLU A 186 -14.82 -4.33 -3.40
C GLU A 186 -13.68 -4.64 -4.39
N ALA A 187 -12.42 -4.49 -3.96
CA ALA A 187 -11.27 -4.61 -4.85
C ALA A 187 -10.76 -6.04 -4.99
N ILE A 188 -10.75 -6.83 -3.90
CA ILE A 188 -10.09 -8.14 -3.84
C ILE A 188 -11.09 -9.29 -3.99
N ILE A 189 -12.14 -9.29 -3.17
CA ILE A 189 -13.12 -10.40 -3.09
C ILE A 189 -14.19 -10.26 -4.20
N ARG A 190 -14.61 -9.04 -4.54
CA ARG A 190 -15.64 -8.70 -5.55
C ARG A 190 -17.01 -9.35 -5.34
N ARG A 191 -17.31 -9.77 -4.12
CA ARG A 191 -18.63 -10.30 -3.74
C ARG A 191 -18.92 -10.06 -2.27
N PHE A 192 -20.19 -9.82 -1.99
CA PHE A 192 -20.76 -9.91 -0.65
C PHE A 192 -21.48 -11.27 -0.55
N GLY A 193 -20.73 -12.33 -0.29
CA GLY A 193 -21.23 -13.71 -0.29
C GLY A 193 -21.83 -14.19 1.04
N ALA A 194 -22.32 -15.44 1.06
CA ALA A 194 -23.07 -16.07 2.16
C ALA A 194 -22.30 -16.30 3.49
N PHE A 195 -20.96 -16.32 3.47
CA PHE A 195 -20.14 -16.33 4.70
C PHE A 195 -20.10 -14.96 5.41
N GLY A 196 -20.75 -13.95 4.84
CA GLY A 196 -20.88 -12.59 5.36
C GLY A 196 -19.55 -11.81 5.39
N PRO A 197 -19.60 -10.50 5.65
CA PRO A 197 -18.41 -9.67 5.85
C PRO A 197 -17.73 -9.90 7.21
N GLY A 198 -18.31 -10.74 8.07
CA GLY A 198 -17.90 -10.94 9.47
C GLY A 198 -16.41 -11.29 9.65
N PRO A 199 -15.87 -12.31 8.95
CA PRO A 199 -14.44 -12.65 9.05
C PRO A 199 -13.51 -11.48 8.65
N VAL A 200 -13.82 -10.79 7.56
CA VAL A 200 -13.03 -9.65 7.06
C VAL A 200 -13.06 -8.52 8.07
N LEU A 201 -14.25 -8.16 8.58
CA LEU A 201 -14.41 -7.14 9.62
C LEU A 201 -13.66 -7.51 10.90
N ALA A 202 -13.81 -8.74 11.39
CA ALA A 202 -13.08 -9.21 12.56
C ALA A 202 -11.57 -9.08 12.36
N CYS A 203 -11.06 -9.47 11.20
CA CYS A 203 -9.65 -9.34 10.84
C CYS A 203 -9.18 -7.88 10.83
N THR A 204 -9.91 -6.96 10.18
CA THR A 204 -9.51 -5.55 10.09
C THR A 204 -9.60 -4.83 11.43
N PHE A 205 -10.64 -5.08 12.23
CA PHE A 205 -10.78 -4.48 13.57
C PHE A 205 -9.75 -5.02 14.56
N ALA A 206 -9.45 -6.33 14.56
CA ALA A 206 -8.37 -6.88 15.37
C ALA A 206 -7.02 -6.28 14.97
N SER A 207 -6.79 -6.15 13.66
CA SER A 207 -5.55 -5.57 13.14
C SER A 207 -5.37 -4.11 13.57
N TYR A 208 -6.44 -3.30 13.44
CA TYR A 208 -6.46 -1.92 13.93
C TYR A 208 -6.23 -1.84 15.43
N TRP A 209 -6.90 -2.67 16.23
CA TRP A 209 -6.71 -2.68 17.67
C TRP A 209 -5.25 -2.95 18.05
N VAL A 210 -4.65 -4.00 17.48
CA VAL A 210 -3.25 -4.35 17.74
C VAL A 210 -2.31 -3.23 17.28
N SER A 211 -2.53 -2.62 16.11
CA SER A 211 -1.67 -1.52 15.67
C SER A 211 -1.78 -0.29 16.57
N THR A 212 -2.98 0.05 17.05
CA THR A 212 -3.18 1.12 18.04
C THR A 212 -2.46 0.82 19.36
N GLN A 213 -2.42 -0.43 19.82
CA GLN A 213 -1.64 -0.78 21.01
C GLN A 213 -0.12 -0.65 20.79
N LEU A 214 0.38 -0.92 19.58
CA LEU A 214 1.81 -0.89 19.25
C LEU A 214 2.35 0.49 18.83
N LEU A 215 1.47 1.35 18.31
CA LEU A 215 1.80 2.67 17.74
C LEU A 215 1.14 3.85 18.45
N GLY A 216 0.12 3.62 19.28
CA GLY A 216 -0.76 4.67 19.80
C GLY A 216 -1.70 5.21 18.71
N ASP A 217 -2.13 6.47 18.88
CA ASP A 217 -2.88 7.21 17.84
C ASP A 217 -1.96 7.55 16.67
N HIS A 218 -2.04 6.77 15.60
CA HIS A 218 -1.18 6.87 14.41
C HIS A 218 -1.96 7.27 13.15
N ARG A 219 -3.10 7.97 13.32
CA ARG A 219 -3.84 8.55 12.19
C ARG A 219 -2.94 9.50 11.42
N PHE A 220 -2.76 9.25 10.12
CA PHE A 220 -1.90 10.06 9.25
C PHE A 220 -2.34 11.53 9.15
N PHE A 221 -3.66 11.76 9.15
CA PHE A 221 -4.22 13.09 8.92
C PHE A 221 -5.28 13.38 9.99
N LYS A 222 -5.14 14.53 10.64
CA LYS A 222 -6.13 15.09 11.57
C LYS A 222 -6.75 16.30 10.88
N VAL A 223 -7.93 16.11 10.30
CA VAL A 223 -8.73 17.22 9.77
C VAL A 223 -9.51 17.81 10.95
N MET A 224 -9.16 19.04 11.34
CA MET A 224 -9.77 19.69 12.50
C MET A 224 -11.08 20.40 12.15
N ASP A 225 -11.12 21.04 10.97
CA ASP A 225 -12.26 21.82 10.50
C ASP A 225 -12.66 21.39 9.09
N ALA A 226 -13.95 21.22 8.87
CA ALA A 226 -14.53 20.99 7.55
C ALA A 226 -15.29 22.25 7.11
N PRO A 227 -15.12 22.69 5.86
CA PRO A 227 -15.90 23.80 5.32
C PRO A 227 -17.40 23.43 5.30
N ALA A 228 -18.26 24.45 5.32
CA ALA A 228 -19.70 24.25 5.23
C ALA A 228 -20.08 23.54 3.92
N LEU A 229 -21.07 22.65 3.99
CA LEU A 229 -21.63 21.94 2.83
C LEU A 229 -22.62 22.84 2.09
N ASP A 230 -22.13 23.95 1.52
CA ASP A 230 -22.91 24.86 0.69
C ASP A 230 -22.72 24.58 -0.82
N ALA A 231 -23.60 25.15 -1.65
CA ALA A 231 -23.57 24.93 -3.09
C ALA A 231 -22.24 25.36 -3.73
N HIS A 232 -21.62 26.42 -3.21
CA HIS A 232 -20.33 26.92 -3.70
C HIS A 232 -19.21 25.90 -3.47
N ASN A 233 -19.05 25.39 -2.25
CA ASN A 233 -18.03 24.39 -1.93
C ASN A 233 -18.30 23.05 -2.63
N MET A 234 -19.57 22.69 -2.85
CA MET A 234 -19.93 21.51 -3.64
C MET A 234 -19.56 21.64 -5.11
N ILE A 235 -19.74 22.80 -5.74
CA ILE A 235 -19.30 23.04 -7.11
C ILE A 235 -17.77 22.95 -7.22
N ILE A 236 -17.05 23.55 -6.26
CA ILE A 236 -15.58 23.45 -6.21
C ILE A 236 -15.15 21.98 -6.08
N ALA A 237 -15.75 21.23 -5.16
CA ALA A 237 -15.45 19.82 -4.95
C ALA A 237 -15.73 18.98 -6.22
N LEU A 238 -16.82 19.27 -6.94
CA LEU A 238 -17.14 18.61 -8.21
C LEU A 238 -16.08 18.89 -9.28
N VAL A 239 -15.68 20.15 -9.45
CA VAL A 239 -14.64 20.54 -10.42
C VAL A 239 -13.31 19.87 -10.08
N LEU A 240 -12.91 19.84 -8.81
CA LEU A 240 -11.71 19.15 -8.34
C LEU A 240 -11.81 17.62 -8.53
N GLY A 241 -13.00 17.03 -8.35
CA GLY A 241 -13.26 15.63 -8.63
C GLY A 241 -13.06 15.26 -10.11
N ILE A 242 -13.55 16.11 -11.02
CA ILE A 242 -13.34 15.92 -12.46
C ILE A 242 -11.85 16.11 -12.81
N ALA A 243 -11.21 17.17 -12.30
CA ALA A 243 -9.80 17.45 -12.55
C ALA A 243 -8.89 16.32 -12.05
N SER A 244 -9.12 15.82 -10.83
CA SER A 244 -8.39 14.67 -10.28
C SER A 244 -8.61 13.40 -11.10
N GLY A 245 -9.84 13.16 -11.60
CA GLY A 245 -10.13 12.08 -12.54
C GLY A 245 -9.29 12.16 -13.82
N LEU A 246 -9.18 13.35 -14.43
CA LEU A 246 -8.34 13.58 -15.61
C LEU A 246 -6.85 13.33 -15.33
N ILE A 247 -6.34 13.84 -14.21
CA ILE A 247 -4.95 13.64 -13.79
C ILE A 247 -4.67 12.15 -13.51
N SER A 248 -5.62 11.44 -12.91
CA SER A 248 -5.48 10.00 -12.64
C SER A 248 -5.32 9.19 -13.92
N MET A 249 -6.02 9.54 -15.00
CA MET A 249 -5.87 8.88 -16.30
C MET A 249 -4.45 9.07 -16.86
N LEU A 250 -3.91 10.29 -16.76
CA LEU A 250 -2.52 10.56 -17.13
C LEU A 250 -1.55 9.73 -16.29
N TYR A 251 -1.74 9.65 -14.98
CA TYR A 251 -0.88 8.89 -14.09
C TYR A 251 -0.94 7.38 -14.36
N ILE A 252 -2.14 6.82 -14.57
CA ILE A 252 -2.31 5.41 -14.95
C ILE A 252 -1.61 5.10 -16.27
N TYR A 253 -1.79 5.95 -17.28
CA TYR A 253 -1.10 5.81 -18.57
C TYR A 253 0.42 5.86 -18.40
N ALA A 254 0.93 6.85 -17.66
CA ALA A 254 2.36 7.01 -17.43
C ALA A 254 2.98 5.77 -16.76
N VAL A 255 2.39 5.28 -15.66
CA VAL A 255 2.91 4.12 -14.91
C VAL A 255 2.82 2.84 -15.73
N THR A 256 1.79 2.67 -16.57
CA THR A 256 1.61 1.46 -17.39
C THR A 256 2.53 1.42 -18.61
N GLU A 257 2.90 2.57 -19.17
CA GLU A 257 3.81 2.66 -20.33
C GLU A 257 5.30 2.68 -19.92
N ALA A 258 5.63 3.12 -18.70
CA ALA A 258 7.01 3.25 -18.25
C ALA A 258 7.86 1.96 -18.32
N PRO A 259 7.34 0.74 -18.05
CA PRO A 259 8.09 -0.48 -18.26
C PRO A 259 8.50 -0.71 -19.72
N LYS A 260 7.71 -0.25 -20.69
CA LYS A 260 8.06 -0.34 -22.12
C LYS A 260 9.22 0.59 -22.45
N LEU A 261 9.22 1.81 -21.90
CA LEU A 261 10.33 2.75 -22.01
C LEU A 261 11.61 2.18 -21.39
N ALA A 262 11.51 1.58 -20.19
CA ALA A 262 12.64 0.95 -19.54
C ALA A 262 13.20 -0.23 -20.35
N LYS A 263 12.34 -1.00 -21.04
CA LYS A 263 12.78 -2.05 -21.97
C LYS A 263 13.47 -1.46 -23.21
N ALA A 264 12.92 -0.39 -23.79
CA ALA A 264 13.49 0.28 -24.95
C ALA A 264 14.84 0.95 -24.67
N SER A 265 15.11 1.34 -23.42
CA SER A 265 16.40 1.93 -23.01
C SER A 265 17.62 1.03 -23.19
N GLY A 266 17.43 -0.28 -23.36
CA GLY A 266 18.53 -1.26 -23.45
C GLY A 266 19.26 -1.52 -22.13
N ILE A 267 18.92 -0.82 -21.05
CA ILE A 267 19.58 -0.98 -19.74
C ILE A 267 19.27 -2.39 -19.18
N PRO A 268 20.30 -3.18 -18.81
CA PRO A 268 20.09 -4.49 -18.19
C PRO A 268 19.26 -4.39 -16.91
N LEU A 269 18.37 -5.36 -16.68
CA LEU A 269 17.39 -5.35 -15.58
C LEU A 269 17.99 -4.94 -14.21
N GLN A 270 19.17 -5.48 -13.88
CA GLN A 270 19.85 -5.21 -12.60
C GLN A 270 20.32 -3.76 -12.41
N TRP A 271 20.51 -3.01 -13.50
CA TRP A 271 21.04 -1.65 -13.47
C TRP A 271 19.95 -0.60 -13.68
N ARG A 272 18.75 -1.01 -14.09
CA ARG A 272 17.63 -0.08 -14.32
C ARG A 272 17.33 0.80 -13.10
N PRO A 273 17.33 0.29 -11.84
CA PRO A 273 17.00 1.12 -10.68
C PRO A 273 18.00 2.26 -10.42
N LEU A 274 19.22 2.20 -10.99
CA LEU A 274 20.20 3.28 -10.85
C LEU A 274 19.77 4.56 -11.55
N LEU A 275 19.00 4.47 -12.64
CA LEU A 275 18.55 5.64 -13.38
C LEU A 275 17.62 6.54 -12.54
N PRO A 276 16.48 6.06 -12.00
CA PRO A 276 15.65 6.88 -11.13
C PRO A 276 16.37 7.27 -9.84
N ALA A 277 17.30 6.44 -9.32
CA ALA A 277 18.12 6.80 -8.16
C ALA A 277 19.01 8.03 -8.42
N ALA A 278 19.69 8.06 -9.58
CA ALA A 278 20.54 9.19 -9.96
C ALA A 278 19.70 10.46 -10.16
N ILE A 279 18.55 10.37 -10.81
CA ILE A 279 17.64 11.50 -11.01
C ILE A 279 17.11 12.02 -9.67
N LEU A 280 16.65 11.12 -8.78
CA LEU A 280 16.21 11.51 -7.43
C LEU A 280 17.32 12.20 -6.66
N PHE A 281 18.55 11.69 -6.71
CA PHE A 281 19.67 12.31 -6.03
C PHE A 281 19.95 13.72 -6.56
N VAL A 282 20.01 13.89 -7.89
CA VAL A 282 20.24 15.19 -8.54
C VAL A 282 19.15 16.21 -8.17
N ILE A 283 17.89 15.79 -8.10
CA ILE A 283 16.74 16.66 -7.82
C ILE A 283 16.52 16.86 -6.30
N SER A 284 17.04 15.97 -5.45
CA SER A 284 16.74 15.95 -4.01
C SER A 284 16.98 17.26 -3.25
N PRO A 285 17.98 18.11 -3.57
CA PRO A 285 18.13 19.40 -2.89
C PRO A 285 16.99 20.38 -3.22
N LEU A 286 16.52 20.35 -4.47
CA LEU A 286 15.47 21.23 -4.98
C LEU A 286 14.07 20.75 -4.61
N LEU A 287 13.82 19.45 -4.65
CA LEU A 287 12.49 18.91 -4.37
C LEU A 287 12.61 17.66 -3.49
N PRO A 288 12.99 17.82 -2.20
CA PRO A 288 13.09 16.69 -1.26
C PRO A 288 11.76 15.96 -1.06
N HIS A 289 10.64 16.64 -1.35
CA HIS A 289 9.27 16.08 -1.41
C HIS A 289 9.10 14.89 -2.36
N LEU A 290 9.98 14.76 -3.36
CA LEU A 290 9.94 13.63 -4.30
C LEU A 290 10.47 12.34 -3.66
N LEU A 291 11.28 12.43 -2.60
CA LEU A 291 11.78 11.25 -1.92
C LEU A 291 10.68 10.54 -1.12
N GLY A 292 10.74 9.21 -1.11
CA GLY A 292 9.83 8.36 -0.35
C GLY A 292 8.35 8.49 -0.73
N ALA A 293 7.48 8.05 0.19
CA ALA A 293 6.04 7.92 -0.05
C ALA A 293 5.26 9.25 -0.10
N GLY A 294 5.86 10.38 0.30
CA GLY A 294 5.20 11.70 0.25
C GLY A 294 4.24 12.01 1.40
N LEU A 295 4.12 11.16 2.43
CA LEU A 295 3.19 11.35 3.56
C LEU A 295 3.41 12.68 4.30
N GLY A 296 4.67 13.11 4.49
CA GLY A 296 4.98 14.41 5.08
C GLY A 296 4.49 15.58 4.23
N SER A 297 4.65 15.50 2.91
CA SER A 297 4.17 16.51 1.96
C SER A 297 2.64 16.61 1.96
N ILE A 298 1.93 15.47 2.01
CA ILE A 298 0.47 15.46 2.14
C ILE A 298 0.04 16.11 3.46
N GLY A 299 0.70 15.81 4.58
CA GLY A 299 0.40 16.42 5.87
C GLY A 299 0.57 17.94 5.87
N MET A 300 1.61 18.46 5.21
CA MET A 300 1.80 19.91 5.06
C MET A 300 0.78 20.55 4.11
N ALA A 301 0.40 19.85 3.03
CA ALA A 301 -0.66 20.31 2.12
C ALA A 301 -2.01 20.40 2.84
N MET A 302 -2.39 19.39 3.62
CA MET A 302 -3.62 19.34 4.41
C MET A 302 -3.69 20.41 5.51
N THR A 303 -2.53 20.90 5.97
CA THR A 303 -2.44 21.99 6.97
C THR A 303 -2.23 23.37 6.32
N GLY A 304 -2.30 23.47 4.98
CA GLY A 304 -2.17 24.72 4.25
C GLY A 304 -0.77 25.35 4.28
N LYS A 305 0.27 24.57 4.62
CA LYS A 305 1.65 25.07 4.77
C LYS A 305 2.42 25.17 3.46
N LEU A 306 2.00 24.45 2.42
CA LEU A 306 2.68 24.46 1.12
C LEU A 306 2.10 25.54 0.21
N ALA A 307 2.97 26.34 -0.42
CA ALA A 307 2.55 27.29 -1.43
C ALA A 307 1.86 26.59 -2.62
N LEU A 308 0.80 27.22 -3.16
CA LEU A 308 0.04 26.66 -4.29
C LEU A 308 0.91 26.38 -5.51
N SER A 309 1.85 27.28 -5.82
CA SER A 309 2.80 27.11 -6.92
C SER A 309 3.67 25.87 -6.73
N LEU A 310 4.14 25.62 -5.50
CA LEU A 310 4.91 24.43 -5.16
C LEU A 310 4.05 23.17 -5.28
N LEU A 311 2.79 23.19 -4.82
CA LEU A 311 1.87 22.06 -4.96
C LEU A 311 1.65 21.67 -6.44
N ILE A 312 1.48 22.66 -7.33
CA ILE A 312 1.31 22.39 -8.77
C ILE A 312 2.57 21.73 -9.34
N VAL A 313 3.77 22.21 -8.99
CA VAL A 313 5.02 21.58 -9.44
C VAL A 313 5.17 20.18 -8.86
N LEU A 314 4.87 19.98 -7.58
CA LEU A 314 4.95 18.69 -6.91
C LEU A 314 4.00 17.67 -7.52
N LEU A 315 2.79 18.07 -7.93
CA LEU A 315 1.83 17.20 -8.60
C LEU A 315 2.45 16.53 -9.83
N PHE A 316 3.00 17.33 -10.76
CA PHE A 316 3.60 16.79 -11.99
C PHE A 316 4.93 16.10 -11.73
N ALA A 317 5.78 16.67 -10.87
CA ALA A 317 7.08 16.09 -10.55
C ALA A 317 6.95 14.73 -9.85
N LYS A 318 5.95 14.55 -8.97
CA LYS A 318 5.69 13.27 -8.30
C LYS A 318 5.17 12.21 -9.28
N ILE A 319 4.25 12.59 -10.19
CA ILE A 319 3.81 11.71 -11.29
C ILE A 319 5.00 11.20 -12.09
N VAL A 320 5.87 12.11 -12.54
CA VAL A 320 7.06 11.75 -13.34
C VAL A 320 8.00 10.86 -12.55
N MET A 321 8.37 11.24 -11.32
CA MET A 321 9.33 10.47 -10.54
C MET A 321 8.82 9.10 -10.12
N THR A 322 7.56 9.00 -9.69
CA THR A 322 6.99 7.69 -9.34
C THR A 322 6.86 6.79 -10.56
N THR A 323 6.49 7.36 -11.72
CA THR A 323 6.48 6.63 -13.00
C THR A 323 7.87 6.10 -13.36
N LEU A 324 8.91 6.93 -13.26
CA LEU A 324 10.28 6.52 -13.53
C LEU A 324 10.77 5.45 -12.55
N CYS A 325 10.49 5.61 -11.25
CA CYS A 325 10.82 4.61 -10.24
C CYS A 325 10.18 3.26 -10.60
N LEU A 326 8.86 3.21 -10.79
CA LEU A 326 8.15 1.96 -11.08
C LEU A 326 8.54 1.34 -12.43
N GLY A 327 8.76 2.16 -13.46
CA GLY A 327 9.14 1.69 -14.79
C GLY A 327 10.56 1.11 -14.84
N PHE A 328 11.51 1.73 -14.14
CA PHE A 328 12.92 1.34 -14.14
C PHE A 328 13.30 0.39 -12.99
N GLY A 329 12.34 -0.32 -12.40
CA GLY A 329 12.61 -1.47 -11.53
C GLY A 329 12.67 -1.18 -10.04
N TYR A 330 12.39 0.05 -9.59
CA TYR A 330 11.87 0.18 -8.23
C TYR A 330 10.47 -0.42 -8.18
N PHE A 331 10.13 -0.95 -7.02
CA PHE A 331 8.84 -1.55 -6.72
C PHE A 331 8.25 -0.90 -5.48
N GLY A 332 6.96 -0.58 -5.57
CA GLY A 332 6.15 -0.04 -4.51
C GLY A 332 4.71 0.12 -4.99
N GLY A 333 3.89 0.79 -4.20
CA GLY A 333 2.50 1.10 -4.51
C GLY A 333 2.34 2.45 -5.21
N VAL A 334 1.26 2.60 -5.96
CA VAL A 334 0.89 3.86 -6.61
C VAL A 334 0.00 4.75 -5.75
N PHE A 335 -0.59 4.20 -4.67
CA PHE A 335 -1.63 4.85 -3.86
C PHE A 335 -1.16 6.06 -3.05
N ALA A 336 0.04 6.05 -2.48
CA ALA A 336 0.52 7.19 -1.67
C ALA A 336 1.03 8.36 -2.53
N PRO A 337 1.70 8.10 -3.68
CA PRO A 337 2.11 9.18 -4.59
C PRO A 337 1.02 9.75 -5.50
N ALA A 338 -0.11 9.04 -5.66
CA ALA A 338 -1.30 9.51 -6.38
C ALA A 338 -2.04 10.58 -5.58
#